data_AF-A0AAD1RY17-F1
#
_entry.id   AF-A0AAD1RY17-F1
#
_cell.length_a   1.000
_cell.length_b   1.000
_cell.length_c   1.000
_cell.angle_alpha   90.00
_cell.angle_beta   90.00
_cell.angle_gamma   90.00
#
_symmetry.space_group_name_H-M   'P 1'
#
loop_
_entity.id
_entity.type
_entity.pdbx_description
1 polymer ?
#
loop_
_entity_poly.entity_id
_entity_poly.type
_entity_poly.pdbx_seq_one_letter_code
_entity_poly.pdbx_strand_id
1 'polypeptide(L)'
;MEIYALKQHINDIHQVIKQQRTLLQDVLTIVEDTVVTTNLYSELIAKSTELHQSHDLFKRELLFLHDPILFHTLAFLDEVQTGMIELAGGRIPLYFVSKDIVHAMLANVDGETIESMQLNLAFEMGSAIPLLIDLERMEICFLLAIPYVTLKDIFK
;
A
#
# COMPACT_ATOMS: atom_id res chain seq x y z
N MET A 1 41.93 -74.79 -40.32
CA MET A 1 42.28 -73.41 -39.89
C MET A 1 41.12 -72.44 -40.06
N GLU A 2 40.28 -72.56 -41.10
CA GLU A 2 39.19 -71.62 -41.40
C GLU A 2 38.04 -71.59 -40.36
N ILE A 3 37.67 -72.74 -39.77
CA ILE A 3 36.61 -72.81 -38.75
C ILE A 3 36.99 -72.01 -37.49
N TYR A 4 38.28 -71.97 -37.15
CA TYR A 4 38.77 -71.22 -36.00
C TYR A 4 38.72 -69.70 -36.25
N ALA A 5 39.08 -69.27 -37.47
CA ALA A 5 39.01 -67.87 -37.88
C ALA A 5 37.56 -67.37 -37.97
N LEU A 6 36.63 -68.23 -38.40
CA LEU A 6 35.19 -67.92 -38.44
C LEU A 6 34.61 -67.78 -37.02
N LYS A 7 34.99 -68.67 -36.11
CA LYS A 7 34.55 -68.62 -34.70
C LYS A 7 35.08 -67.37 -33.99
N GLN A 8 36.28 -66.92 -34.35
CA GLN A 8 36.87 -65.69 -33.82
C GLN A 8 36.16 -64.45 -34.37
N HIS A 9 35.87 -64.37 -35.67
CA HIS A 9 35.07 -63.29 -36.25
C HIS A 9 33.66 -63.19 -35.64
N ILE A 10 33.00 -64.32 -35.39
CA ILE A 10 31.69 -64.33 -34.72
C ILE A 10 31.78 -63.81 -33.29
N ASN A 11 32.86 -64.14 -32.56
CA ASN A 11 33.09 -63.60 -31.23
C ASN A 11 33.37 -62.09 -31.26
N ASP A 12 34.14 -61.61 -32.23
CA ASP A 12 34.44 -60.19 -32.39
C ASP A 12 33.16 -59.39 -32.74
N ILE A 13 32.32 -59.92 -33.63
CA ILE A 13 31.00 -59.33 -33.93
C ILE A 13 30.12 -59.27 -32.67
N HIS A 14 30.07 -60.34 -31.87
CA HIS A 14 29.32 -60.32 -30.61
C HIS A 14 29.84 -59.27 -29.62
N GLN A 15 31.16 -59.07 -29.54
CA GLN A 15 31.74 -58.02 -28.70
C GLN A 15 31.37 -56.62 -29.20
N VAL A 16 31.42 -56.40 -30.52
CA VAL A 16 31.03 -55.12 -31.14
C VAL A 16 29.54 -54.83 -30.90
N ILE A 17 28.66 -55.82 -31.09
CA ILE A 17 27.22 -55.66 -30.82
C ILE A 17 26.97 -55.33 -29.34
N LYS A 18 27.71 -55.98 -28.42
CA LYS A 18 27.60 -55.70 -26.99
C LYS A 18 28.04 -54.27 -26.65
N GLN A 19 29.13 -53.79 -27.24
CA GLN A 19 29.62 -52.41 -27.05
C GLN A 19 28.65 -51.39 -27.63
N GLN A 20 28.10 -51.61 -28.83
CA GLN A 20 27.10 -50.72 -29.44
C GLN A 20 25.82 -50.65 -28.59
N ARG A 21 25.40 -51.77 -28.01
CA ARG A 21 24.24 -51.78 -27.11
C ARG A 21 24.47 -50.90 -25.88
N THR A 22 25.66 -50.96 -25.27
CA THR A 22 26.00 -50.11 -24.12
C THR A 22 26.04 -48.64 -24.53
N LEU A 23 26.68 -48.31 -25.66
CA LEU A 23 26.72 -46.94 -26.18
C LEU A 23 25.32 -46.37 -26.45
N LEU A 24 24.42 -47.16 -27.03
CA LEU A 24 23.04 -46.74 -27.28
C LEU A 24 22.26 -46.52 -25.98
N GLN A 25 22.54 -47.30 -24.94
CA GLN A 25 21.95 -47.08 -23.61
C GLN A 25 22.46 -45.78 -22.99
N ASP A 26 23.76 -45.51 -23.06
CA ASP A 26 24.34 -44.28 -22.54
C ASP A 26 23.80 -43.05 -23.29
N VAL A 27 23.69 -43.13 -24.63
CA VAL A 27 23.09 -42.07 -25.45
C VAL A 27 21.62 -41.85 -25.09
N LEU A 28 20.86 -42.93 -24.86
CA LEU A 28 19.46 -42.81 -24.43
C LEU A 28 19.37 -42.06 -23.10
N THR A 29 20.18 -42.42 -22.10
CA THR A 29 20.18 -41.75 -20.80
C THR A 29 20.57 -40.27 -20.92
N ILE A 30 21.58 -39.95 -21.74
CA ILE A 30 21.97 -38.55 -22.00
C ILE A 30 20.82 -37.76 -22.63
N VAL A 31 20.10 -38.36 -23.59
CA VAL A 31 18.95 -37.71 -24.22
C VAL A 31 17.82 -37.51 -23.22
N GLU A 32 17.51 -38.50 -22.38
CA GLU A 32 16.51 -38.40 -21.31
C GLU A 32 16.87 -37.27 -20.33
N ASP A 33 18.11 -37.24 -19.84
CA ASP A 33 18.61 -36.20 -18.94
C ASP A 33 18.56 -34.82 -19.60
N THR A 34 18.90 -34.72 -20.88
CA THR A 34 18.84 -33.47 -21.64
C THR A 34 17.40 -32.98 -21.75
N VAL A 35 16.44 -33.85 -22.08
CA VAL A 35 15.02 -33.49 -22.19
C VAL A 35 14.49 -32.98 -20.85
N VAL A 36 14.77 -33.70 -19.75
CA VAL A 36 14.37 -33.29 -18.40
C VAL A 36 14.96 -31.93 -18.05
N THR A 37 16.26 -31.75 -18.29
CA THR A 37 16.97 -30.50 -18.02
C THR A 37 16.40 -29.33 -18.83
N THR A 38 16.12 -29.54 -20.13
CA THR A 38 15.53 -28.49 -20.98
C THR A 38 14.11 -28.12 -20.57
N ASN A 39 13.30 -29.08 -20.14
CA ASN A 39 11.95 -28.81 -19.65
C ASN A 39 11.99 -28.00 -18.36
N LEU A 40 12.88 -28.37 -17.43
CA LEU A 40 13.08 -27.62 -16.19
C LEU A 40 13.55 -26.18 -16.47
N TYR A 41 14.51 -25.97 -17.37
CA TYR A 41 14.91 -24.62 -17.77
C TYR A 41 13.78 -23.84 -18.45
N SER A 42 12.97 -24.48 -19.29
CA SER A 42 11.82 -23.85 -19.94
C SER A 42 10.79 -23.37 -18.92
N GLU A 43 10.50 -24.19 -17.91
CA GLU A 43 9.59 -23.83 -16.81
C GLU A 43 10.16 -22.71 -15.93
N LEU A 44 11.46 -22.75 -15.61
CA LEU A 44 12.13 -21.67 -14.89
C LEU A 44 12.09 -20.34 -15.65
N ILE A 45 12.28 -20.37 -16.97
CA ILE A 45 12.16 -19.17 -17.82
C ILE A 45 10.72 -18.66 -17.79
N ALA A 46 9.72 -19.53 -17.95
CA ALA A 46 8.31 -19.14 -17.88
C ALA A 46 7.99 -18.48 -16.52
N LYS A 47 8.42 -19.08 -15.41
CA LYS A 47 8.25 -18.49 -14.07
C LYS A 47 9.00 -17.17 -13.89
N SER A 48 10.19 -17.05 -14.45
CA SER A 48 10.94 -15.78 -14.46
C SER A 48 10.17 -14.70 -15.21
N THR A 49 9.57 -15.00 -16.36
CA THR A 49 8.77 -14.02 -17.11
C THR A 49 7.51 -13.58 -16.36
N GLU A 50 6.80 -14.51 -15.70
CA GLU A 50 5.67 -14.17 -14.82
C GLU A 50 6.09 -13.24 -13.68
N LEU A 51 7.23 -13.52 -13.04
CA LEU A 51 7.75 -12.69 -11.95
C LEU A 51 8.10 -11.27 -12.42
N HIS A 52 8.72 -11.13 -13.60
CA HIS A 52 9.01 -9.81 -14.18
C HIS A 52 7.72 -9.02 -14.45
N GLN A 53 6.70 -9.67 -15.02
CA GLN A 53 5.40 -9.03 -15.25
C GLN A 53 4.75 -8.60 -13.93
N SER A 54 4.78 -9.44 -12.90
CA SER A 54 4.26 -9.11 -11.58
C SER A 54 5.02 -7.94 -10.94
N HIS A 55 6.34 -7.90 -11.08
CA HIS A 55 7.17 -6.79 -10.60
C HIS A 55 6.82 -5.47 -11.30
N ASP A 56 6.63 -5.49 -12.62
CA ASP A 56 6.24 -4.29 -13.38
C ASP A 56 4.86 -3.77 -13.00
N LEU A 57 3.90 -4.68 -12.76
CA LEU A 57 2.58 -4.32 -12.24
C LEU A 57 2.69 -3.69 -10.85
N PHE A 58 3.46 -4.30 -9.94
CA PHE A 58 3.69 -3.76 -8.59
C PHE A 58 4.34 -2.37 -8.63
N LYS A 59 5.34 -2.18 -9.48
CA LYS A 59 5.98 -0.87 -9.68
C LYS A 59 4.98 0.18 -10.17
N ARG A 60 4.07 -0.20 -11.07
CA ARG A 60 3.03 0.70 -11.57
C ARG A 60 2.03 1.07 -10.48
N GLU A 61 1.62 0.11 -9.64
CA GLU A 61 0.75 0.38 -8.49
C GLU A 61 1.40 1.34 -7.49
N LEU A 62 2.68 1.15 -7.17
CA LEU A 62 3.41 2.07 -6.30
C LEU A 62 3.44 3.50 -6.84
N LEU A 63 3.67 3.68 -8.14
CA LEU A 63 3.61 5.00 -8.78
C LEU A 63 2.21 5.60 -8.71
N PHE A 64 1.18 4.77 -8.87
CA PHE A 64 -0.22 5.21 -8.78
C PHE A 64 -0.61 5.65 -7.37
N LEU A 65 0.02 5.09 -6.34
CA LEU A 65 -0.21 5.46 -4.93
C LEU A 65 0.58 6.70 -4.51
N HIS A 66 1.73 6.95 -5.12
CA HIS A 66 2.61 8.06 -4.76
C HIS A 66 1.90 9.42 -4.87
N ASP A 67 1.26 9.70 -6.01
CA ASP A 67 0.68 11.02 -6.28
C ASP A 67 -0.52 11.34 -5.37
N PRO A 68 -1.46 10.40 -5.12
CA PRO A 68 -2.51 10.60 -4.12
C PRO A 68 -1.96 10.83 -2.71
N ILE A 69 -0.95 10.07 -2.28
CA ILE A 69 -0.36 10.24 -0.94
C ILE A 69 0.26 11.64 -0.82
N LEU A 70 1.01 12.07 -1.83
CA LEU A 70 1.60 13.41 -1.84
C LEU A 70 0.52 14.49 -1.81
N PHE A 71 -0.53 14.35 -2.63
CA PHE A 71 -1.65 15.27 -2.65
C PHE A 71 -2.34 15.38 -1.28
N HIS A 72 -2.69 14.25 -0.66
CA HIS A 72 -3.32 14.24 0.66
C HIS A 72 -2.42 14.82 1.75
N THR A 73 -1.11 14.57 1.67
CA THR A 73 -0.14 15.14 2.62
C THR A 73 -0.05 16.67 2.46
N LEU A 74 -0.03 17.19 1.23
CA LEU A 74 -0.01 18.62 0.98
C LEU A 74 -1.32 19.30 1.40
N ALA A 75 -2.47 18.69 1.11
CA ALA A 75 -3.77 19.18 1.55
C ALA A 75 -3.86 19.23 3.08
N PHE A 76 -3.38 18.18 3.75
CA PHE A 76 -3.31 18.14 5.21
C PHE A 76 -2.45 19.26 5.79
N LEU A 77 -1.26 19.50 5.22
CA LEU A 77 -0.38 20.59 5.67
C LEU A 77 -1.02 21.96 5.48
N ASP A 78 -1.72 22.17 4.36
CA ASP A 78 -2.45 23.40 4.07
C ASP A 78 -3.61 23.64 5.06
N GLU A 79 -4.36 22.58 5.39
CA GLU A 79 -5.43 22.64 6.40
C GLU A 79 -4.87 22.95 7.81
N VAL A 80 -3.79 22.29 8.21
CA VAL A 80 -3.10 22.55 9.49
C VAL A 80 -2.63 24.01 9.54
N GLN A 81 -1.99 24.48 8.46
CA GLN A 81 -1.51 25.86 8.38
C GLN A 81 -2.67 26.87 8.45
N THR A 82 -3.77 26.59 7.74
CA THR A 82 -4.97 27.42 7.78
C THR A 82 -5.54 27.47 9.19
N GLY A 83 -5.66 26.33 9.87
CA GLY A 83 -6.11 26.27 11.27
C GLY A 83 -5.20 27.06 12.22
N MET A 84 -3.88 27.04 12.01
CA MET A 84 -2.95 27.86 12.78
C MET A 84 -3.14 29.36 12.56
N ILE A 85 -3.43 29.78 11.32
CA ILE A 85 -3.72 31.18 10.98
C ILE A 85 -5.05 31.61 11.62
N GLU A 86 -6.09 30.76 11.55
CA GLU A 86 -7.38 30.99 12.19
C GLU A 86 -7.21 31.19 13.70
N LEU A 87 -6.45 30.29 14.35
CA LEU A 87 -6.16 30.36 15.77
C LEU A 87 -5.35 31.61 16.15
N ALA A 88 -4.36 31.98 15.34
CA ALA A 88 -3.62 33.24 15.53
C ALA A 88 -4.52 34.48 15.38
N GLY A 89 -5.55 34.40 14.53
CA GLY A 89 -6.59 35.41 14.36
C GLY A 89 -7.68 35.39 15.43
N GLY A 90 -7.59 34.50 16.42
CA GLY A 90 -8.60 34.34 17.46
C GLY A 90 -9.89 33.65 17.00
N ARG A 91 -9.91 33.06 15.79
CA ARG A 91 -11.08 32.37 15.22
C ARG A 91 -11.02 30.89 15.57
N ILE A 92 -12.17 30.23 15.58
CA ILE A 92 -12.25 28.78 15.80
C ILE A 92 -11.58 28.06 14.63
N PRO A 93 -10.47 27.33 14.86
CA PRO A 93 -9.75 26.67 13.80
C PRO A 93 -10.46 25.37 13.38
N LEU A 94 -10.99 25.31 12.15
CA LEU A 94 -11.83 24.20 11.69
C LEU A 94 -11.10 22.85 11.69
N TYR A 95 -9.79 22.88 11.45
CA TYR A 95 -8.94 21.69 11.49
C TYR A 95 -8.75 21.13 12.92
N PHE A 96 -8.71 21.99 13.96
CA PHE A 96 -8.55 21.54 15.36
C PHE A 96 -9.87 21.37 16.11
N VAL A 97 -10.95 22.02 15.67
CA VAL A 97 -12.26 22.01 16.32
C VAL A 97 -13.34 21.59 15.32
N SER A 98 -13.84 20.36 15.47
CA SER A 98 -14.92 19.85 14.63
C SER A 98 -16.29 20.41 15.04
N LYS A 99 -17.23 20.38 14.10
CA LYS A 99 -18.62 20.75 14.35
C LYS A 99 -19.27 19.96 15.48
N ASP A 100 -18.87 18.70 15.63
CA ASP A 100 -19.37 17.81 16.67
C ASP A 100 -18.93 18.24 18.07
N ILE A 101 -17.71 18.78 18.22
CA ILE A 101 -17.21 19.29 19.51
C ILE A 101 -18.04 20.49 19.95
N VAL A 102 -18.28 21.44 19.04
CA VAL A 102 -19.10 22.62 19.33
C VAL A 102 -20.55 22.23 19.61
N HIS A 103 -21.10 21.29 18.83
CA HIS A 103 -22.44 20.75 19.10
C HIS A 103 -22.51 20.13 20.50
N ALA A 104 -21.55 19.28 20.88
CA ALA A 104 -21.50 18.69 22.21
C ALA A 104 -21.39 19.75 23.32
N MET A 105 -20.59 20.80 23.11
CA MET A 105 -20.47 21.91 24.07
C MET A 105 -21.79 22.67 24.25
N LEU A 106 -22.47 23.01 23.15
CA LEU A 106 -23.78 23.66 23.20
C LEU A 106 -24.84 22.76 23.87
N ALA A 107 -24.77 21.44 23.64
CA ALA A 107 -25.77 20.49 24.14
C ALA A 107 -25.66 20.33 25.66
N ASN A 108 -24.45 20.43 26.20
CA ASN A 108 -24.21 20.43 27.64
C ASN A 108 -24.80 21.64 28.36
N VAL A 109 -25.04 22.76 27.65
CA VAL A 109 -25.58 23.97 28.26
C VAL A 109 -27.09 23.88 28.43
N ASP A 110 -27.83 23.47 27.38
CA ASP A 110 -29.30 23.58 27.38
C ASP A 110 -30.04 22.23 27.27
N GLY A 111 -29.35 21.12 27.01
CA GLY A 111 -29.97 19.77 26.92
C GLY A 111 -31.00 19.59 25.80
N GLU A 112 -31.33 20.64 25.04
CA GLU A 112 -32.26 20.65 23.91
C GLU A 112 -31.58 20.25 22.59
N THR A 113 -32.39 19.94 21.58
CA THR A 113 -31.94 19.74 20.20
C THR A 113 -31.39 21.04 19.62
N ILE A 114 -30.08 21.09 19.37
CA ILE A 114 -29.41 22.23 18.72
C ILE A 114 -29.76 22.26 17.25
N GLU A 115 -30.21 23.40 16.76
CA GLU A 115 -30.41 23.61 15.33
C GLU A 115 -29.11 23.94 14.60
N SER A 116 -29.03 23.56 13.32
CA SER A 116 -27.86 23.85 12.47
C SER A 116 -27.52 25.35 12.38
N MET A 117 -28.52 26.23 12.50
CA MET A 117 -28.33 27.68 12.52
C MET A 117 -27.54 28.13 13.76
N GLN A 118 -27.89 27.61 14.95
CA GLN A 118 -27.19 27.91 16.20
C GLN A 118 -25.75 27.41 16.15
N LEU A 119 -25.54 26.21 15.58
CA LEU A 119 -24.21 25.64 15.39
C LEU A 119 -23.34 26.50 14.47
N ASN A 120 -23.88 26.97 13.34
CA ASN A 120 -23.13 27.83 12.42
C ASN A 120 -22.82 29.19 13.05
N LEU A 121 -23.77 29.81 13.76
CA LEU A 121 -23.55 31.07 14.48
C LEU A 121 -22.46 30.92 15.56
N ALA A 122 -22.49 29.82 16.31
CA ALA A 122 -21.49 29.48 17.30
C ALA A 122 -20.08 29.37 16.70
N PHE A 123 -19.94 28.84 15.48
CA PHE A 123 -18.65 28.79 14.77
C PHE A 123 -18.19 30.16 14.28
N GLU A 124 -19.07 30.89 13.60
CA GLU A 124 -18.72 32.16 12.95
C GLU A 124 -18.43 33.28 13.97
N MET A 125 -19.16 33.30 15.09
CA MET A 125 -19.02 34.31 16.14
C MET A 125 -18.14 33.84 17.31
N GLY A 126 -17.82 32.54 17.35
CA GLY A 126 -16.94 31.98 18.37
C GLY A 126 -15.49 32.40 18.19
N SER A 127 -14.73 32.25 19.25
CA SER A 127 -13.31 32.55 19.26
C SER A 127 -12.50 31.43 19.92
N ALA A 128 -11.29 31.24 19.43
CA ALA A 128 -10.31 30.35 20.04
C ALA A 128 -9.06 31.16 20.40
N ILE A 129 -8.69 31.16 21.67
CA ILE A 129 -7.57 31.94 22.19
C ILE A 129 -6.42 30.99 22.50
N PRO A 130 -5.29 31.03 21.78
CA PRO A 130 -4.15 30.17 22.07
C PRO A 130 -3.58 30.47 23.46
N LEU A 131 -3.34 29.42 24.24
CA LEU A 131 -2.79 29.49 25.59
C LEU A 131 -1.35 28.96 25.64
N LEU A 132 -1.11 27.82 25.01
CA LEU A 132 0.19 27.14 25.05
C LEU A 132 0.38 26.28 23.79
N ILE A 133 1.61 26.21 23.30
CA ILE A 133 2.03 25.25 22.28
C ILE A 133 3.15 24.40 22.89
N ASP A 134 2.94 23.09 22.97
CA ASP A 134 3.95 22.11 23.37
C ASP A 134 4.46 21.40 22.11
N LEU A 135 5.68 21.76 21.70
CA LEU A 135 6.33 21.18 20.50
C LEU A 135 6.85 19.76 20.74
N GLU A 136 7.14 19.38 21.99
CA GLU A 136 7.63 18.03 22.29
C GLU A 136 6.48 17.02 22.23
N ARG A 137 5.29 17.42 22.70
CA ARG A 137 4.07 16.61 22.66
C ARG A 137 3.24 16.79 21.40
N MET A 138 3.56 17.78 20.57
CA MET A 138 2.77 18.19 19.41
C MET A 138 1.33 18.57 19.80
N GLU A 139 1.18 19.26 20.94
CA GLU A 139 -0.11 19.65 21.49
C GLU A 139 -0.30 21.17 21.47
N ILE A 140 -1.52 21.60 21.18
CA ILE A 140 -1.90 23.02 21.24
C ILE A 140 -3.05 23.15 22.23
N CYS A 141 -2.84 23.98 23.24
CA CYS A 141 -3.85 24.36 24.20
C CYS A 141 -4.43 25.73 23.81
N PHE A 142 -5.75 25.80 23.69
CA PHE A 142 -6.46 27.04 23.45
C PHE A 142 -7.77 27.07 24.24
N LEU A 143 -8.22 28.26 24.60
CA LEU A 143 -9.52 28.49 25.21
C LEU A 143 -10.55 28.70 24.11
N LEU A 144 -11.56 27.84 24.09
CA LEU A 144 -12.67 27.94 23.15
C LEU A 144 -13.83 28.72 23.79
N ALA A 145 -14.15 29.88 23.24
CA ALA A 145 -15.25 30.73 23.68
C ALA A 145 -16.33 30.76 22.61
N ILE A 146 -17.42 30.04 22.85
CA ILE A 146 -18.53 29.88 21.92
C ILE A 146 -19.73 30.69 22.43
N PRO A 147 -20.32 31.58 21.62
CA PRO A 147 -21.54 32.27 21.98
C PRO A 147 -22.72 31.28 22.00
N TYR A 148 -23.51 31.35 23.06
CA TYR A 148 -24.76 30.61 23.18
C TYR A 148 -25.93 31.51 22.78
N VAL A 149 -26.69 31.12 21.75
CA VAL A 149 -27.84 31.89 21.26
C VAL A 149 -29.07 30.99 21.28
N THR A 150 -30.11 31.39 22.02
CA THR A 150 -31.39 30.66 22.00
C THR A 150 -32.22 31.07 20.79
N LEU A 151 -33.02 30.15 20.26
CA LEU A 151 -33.92 30.44 19.12
C LEU A 151 -34.91 31.58 19.41
N LYS A 152 -35.24 31.79 20.69
CA LYS A 152 -36.12 32.87 21.15
C LYS A 152 -35.50 34.26 21.00
N ASP A 153 -34.18 34.34 20.90
CA ASP A 153 -33.41 35.59 20.84
C ASP A 153 -33.02 36.00 19.40
N ILE A 154 -33.22 35.13 18.39
CA ILE A 154 -32.79 35.38 17.00
C ILE A 154 -33.76 36.30 16.22
N PHE A 155 -35.02 36.40 16.65
CA PHE A 155 -36.07 37.14 15.92
C PHE A 155 -36.85 38.14 16.80
N LYS A 156 -36.23 38.66 17.86
CA LYS A 156 -36.81 39.78 18.63
C LYS A 156 -36.36 41.14 18.12
#